data_AF-I3ID96-F1
#
_entry.id   AF-I3ID96-F1
#
_cell.length_a   1.000
_cell.length_b   1.000
_cell.length_c   1.000
_cell.angle_alpha   90.00
_cell.angle_beta   90.00
_cell.angle_gamma   90.00
#
_symmetry.space_group_name_H-M   'P 1'
#
loop_
_entity.id
_entity.type
_entity.pdbx_description
1 polymer ?
#
loop_
_entity_poly.entity_id
_entity_poly.type
_entity_poly.pdbx_seq_one_letter_code
_entity_poly.pdbx_strand_id
1 'polypeptide(L)'
;MPTTKTFQLMMISMMLGLSQLLGLTANAAPTMYTRQVDLSGNIFHFAMPENFSKDMPAENMVEKLDIQDLEKFTDPEYGNIIRRWWDIKKPGFFGKEIGTVMMDISVQRAPDNKQKLLHDKKFNLADRMDFITMIYDHLHQRYNPLNIEAKKNYGEENAYHFGIGSLVGDQLRSHYRDYTYNDQKWIGYSVSAPLNQIIIGFVMPLTSDAYLELTFTYSPNQNISSHEFFEVADKTTQPIEDSLRVNFISNNPIKNAVEKDWLNTTNNETLALHKDKLLIPLFGPNIYQRLEESKKKALELKKELDRPLEE
;
A
#
# COMPACT_ATOMS: atom_id res chain seq x y z
N MET A 1 18.64 27.50 57.46
CA MET A 1 18.72 26.36 56.53
C MET A 1 17.31 26.05 56.03
N PRO A 2 17.08 25.89 54.72
CA PRO A 2 15.75 25.56 54.22
C PRO A 2 15.35 24.19 54.76
N THR A 3 14.11 24.06 55.24
CA THR A 3 13.60 22.76 55.71
C THR A 3 13.42 21.81 54.52
N THR A 4 13.40 20.50 54.75
CA THR A 4 13.26 19.47 53.71
C THR A 4 12.03 19.70 52.82
N LYS A 5 10.96 20.29 53.36
CA LYS A 5 9.76 20.68 52.61
C LYS A 5 9.99 21.87 51.67
N THR A 6 10.83 22.83 52.07
CA THR A 6 11.20 23.99 51.24
C THR A 6 12.06 23.56 50.04
N PHE A 7 12.94 22.57 50.23
CA PHE A 7 13.73 21.97 49.14
C PHE A 7 12.87 21.18 48.14
N GLN A 8 11.89 20.41 48.62
CA GLN A 8 10.96 19.67 47.77
C GLN A 8 10.08 20.61 46.93
N LEU A 9 9.56 21.70 47.51
CA LEU A 9 8.77 22.67 46.77
C LEU A 9 9.59 23.42 45.71
N MET A 10 10.85 23.75 45.99
CA MET A 10 11.75 24.35 44.99
C MET A 10 12.04 23.39 43.85
N MET A 11 12.28 22.09 44.11
CA MET A 11 12.46 21.10 43.05
C MET A 11 11.21 20.94 42.18
N ILE A 12 10.02 20.84 42.78
CA ILE A 12 8.76 20.70 42.04
C ILE A 12 8.50 21.96 41.19
N SER A 13 8.77 23.14 41.73
CA SER A 13 8.61 24.42 41.00
C SER A 13 9.64 24.57 39.88
N MET A 14 10.88 24.09 40.06
CA MET A 14 11.88 24.04 39.00
C MET A 14 11.53 23.02 37.91
N MET A 15 11.00 21.84 38.26
CA MET A 15 10.56 20.86 37.27
C MET A 15 9.33 21.34 36.49
N LEU A 16 8.37 22.01 37.14
CA LEU A 16 7.23 22.65 36.48
C LEU A 16 7.66 23.83 35.61
N GLY A 17 8.62 24.64 36.08
CA GLY A 17 9.20 25.74 35.30
C GLY A 17 10.01 25.27 34.08
N LEU A 18 10.77 24.17 34.22
CA LEU A 18 11.46 23.51 33.10
C LEU A 18 10.47 22.93 32.09
N SER A 19 9.33 22.38 32.53
CA SER A 19 8.29 21.88 31.62
C SER A 19 7.52 22.97 30.85
N GLN A 20 7.59 24.23 31.33
CA GLN A 20 6.99 25.39 30.65
C GLN A 20 8.01 26.16 29.79
N LEU A 21 9.30 26.21 30.18
CA LEU A 21 10.39 26.82 29.42
C LEU A 21 10.91 25.93 28.28
N LEU A 22 10.91 24.61 28.49
CA LEU A 22 10.98 23.64 27.40
C LEU A 22 9.55 23.44 26.94
N GLY A 23 9.11 24.13 25.88
CA GLY A 23 7.81 23.87 25.27
C GLY A 23 7.69 22.40 24.86
N LEU A 24 7.24 21.55 25.78
CA LEU A 24 7.05 20.11 25.60
C LEU A 24 5.75 19.84 24.83
N THR A 25 5.65 20.47 23.67
CA THR A 25 4.92 19.92 22.53
C THR A 25 5.95 19.62 21.46
N ALA A 26 6.89 18.74 21.76
CA ALA A 26 7.78 18.13 20.76
C ALA A 26 6.98 17.09 19.94
N ASN A 27 5.98 17.58 19.22
CA ASN A 27 5.27 16.90 18.14
C ASN A 27 5.06 17.94 17.03
N ALA A 28 6.10 18.68 16.65
CA ALA A 28 6.06 19.40 15.39
C ALA A 28 6.01 18.32 14.30
N ALA A 29 4.90 18.24 13.58
CA ALA A 29 4.80 17.37 12.41
C ALA A 29 6.01 17.65 11.51
N PRO A 30 6.66 16.60 10.97
CA PRO A 30 7.86 16.80 10.18
C PRO A 30 7.53 17.71 8.99
N THR A 31 8.43 18.66 8.70
CA THR A 31 8.25 19.56 7.56
C THR A 31 8.28 18.74 6.27
N MET A 32 7.22 18.89 5.47
CA MET A 32 7.08 18.22 4.19
C MET A 32 7.72 19.07 3.10
N TYR A 33 8.57 18.46 2.29
CA TYR A 33 9.22 19.15 1.18
C TYR A 33 8.70 18.62 -0.15
N THR A 34 8.12 19.51 -0.95
CA THR A 34 7.59 19.17 -2.27
C THR A 34 8.72 18.79 -3.24
N ARG A 35 8.42 17.82 -4.10
CA ARG A 35 9.26 17.29 -5.17
C ARG A 35 8.42 17.15 -6.43
N GLN A 36 9.12 17.15 -7.56
CA GLN A 36 8.51 16.90 -8.85
C GLN A 36 9.45 16.09 -9.73
N VAL A 37 8.88 15.27 -10.62
CA VAL A 37 9.59 14.43 -11.57
C VAL A 37 8.90 14.51 -12.93
N ASP A 38 9.69 14.75 -13.98
CA ASP A 38 9.22 14.73 -15.37
C ASP A 38 9.23 13.30 -15.93
N LEU A 39 8.03 12.74 -16.17
CA LEU A 39 7.80 11.39 -16.70
C LEU A 39 7.32 11.47 -18.15
N SER A 40 8.24 11.86 -19.05
CA SER A 40 7.99 12.16 -20.47
C SER A 40 6.83 13.15 -20.68
N GLY A 41 6.82 14.25 -19.93
CA GLY A 41 5.82 15.33 -20.00
C GLY A 41 4.65 15.19 -19.02
N ASN A 42 4.48 14.03 -18.37
CA ASN A 42 3.60 13.92 -17.21
C ASN A 42 4.39 14.32 -15.97
N ILE A 43 3.93 15.32 -15.22
CA ILE A 43 4.67 15.81 -14.04
C ILE A 43 4.11 15.15 -12.79
N PHE A 44 4.89 14.24 -12.19
CA PHE A 44 4.53 13.64 -10.92
C PHE A 44 5.00 14.53 -9.76
N HIS A 45 4.08 14.86 -8.86
CA HIS A 45 4.28 15.65 -7.67
C HIS A 45 4.07 14.78 -6.44
N PHE A 46 4.95 14.95 -5.46
CA PHE A 46 4.82 14.37 -4.13
C PHE A 46 5.56 15.26 -3.13
N ALA A 47 5.33 15.05 -1.85
CA ALA A 47 6.07 15.66 -0.78
C ALA A 47 6.52 14.58 0.19
N MET A 48 7.68 14.77 0.80
CA MET A 48 8.19 13.85 1.81
C MET A 48 8.95 14.59 2.90
N PRO A 49 9.00 14.05 4.12
CA PRO A 49 9.85 14.59 5.16
C PRO A 49 11.30 14.14 4.94
N GLU A 50 12.27 14.99 5.24
CA GLU A 50 13.70 14.75 4.97
C GLU A 50 14.50 14.27 6.20
N ASN A 51 13.81 13.87 7.27
CA ASN A 51 14.40 13.26 8.45
C ASN A 51 14.69 11.76 8.24
N PHE A 52 15.41 11.44 7.15
CA PHE A 52 15.72 10.07 6.76
C PHE A 52 16.57 9.34 7.81
N SER A 53 16.50 8.01 7.78
CA SER A 53 17.41 7.13 8.53
C SER A 53 18.86 7.47 8.19
N LYS A 54 19.71 7.54 9.22
CA LYS A 54 21.15 7.84 9.05
C LYS A 54 21.96 6.62 8.64
N ASP A 55 21.41 5.44 8.89
CA ASP A 55 22.13 4.17 8.76
C ASP A 55 21.88 3.49 7.40
N MET A 56 20.95 4.02 6.61
CA MET A 56 20.56 3.47 5.31
C MET A 56 21.00 4.39 4.16
N PRO A 57 21.60 3.84 3.09
CA PRO A 57 22.07 4.63 1.96
C PRO A 57 20.88 5.22 1.19
N ALA A 58 20.96 6.48 0.77
CA ALA A 58 19.94 7.14 -0.02
C ALA A 58 20.52 7.65 -1.35
N GLU A 59 20.07 7.08 -2.47
CA GLU A 59 20.46 7.56 -3.80
C GLU A 59 19.78 8.89 -4.15
N ASN A 60 20.34 9.64 -5.08
CA ASN A 60 19.70 10.87 -5.54
C ASN A 60 18.37 10.54 -6.24
N MET A 61 17.40 11.43 -6.07
CA MET A 61 16.12 11.32 -6.78
C MET A 61 16.36 11.53 -8.28
N VAL A 62 15.72 10.72 -9.11
CA VAL A 62 15.62 10.97 -10.54
C VAL A 62 14.64 12.12 -10.77
N GLU A 63 15.10 13.22 -11.35
CA GLU A 63 14.26 14.38 -11.65
C GLU A 63 13.53 14.25 -12.99
N LYS A 64 14.05 13.41 -13.90
CA LYS A 64 13.48 13.15 -15.21
C LYS A 64 13.69 11.71 -15.64
N LEU A 65 12.62 11.04 -16.05
CA LEU A 65 12.62 9.67 -16.53
C LEU A 65 11.90 9.59 -17.88
N ASP A 66 12.55 8.98 -18.88
CA ASP A 66 11.90 8.72 -20.16
C ASP A 66 11.13 7.39 -20.10
N ILE A 67 9.81 7.48 -20.03
CA ILE A 67 8.89 6.34 -19.90
C ILE A 67 8.33 5.85 -21.25
N GLN A 68 8.76 6.47 -22.37
CA GLN A 68 8.35 6.04 -23.72
C GLN A 68 9.24 4.93 -24.27
N ASP A 69 10.50 4.88 -23.82
CA ASP A 69 11.47 3.86 -24.20
C ASP A 69 11.30 2.59 -23.35
N LEU A 70 10.33 1.76 -23.74
CA LEU A 70 9.95 0.54 -23.01
C LEU A 70 11.05 -0.53 -22.97
N GLU A 71 12.10 -0.42 -23.79
CA GLU A 71 13.24 -1.33 -23.76
C GLU A 71 14.13 -1.09 -22.54
N LYS A 72 14.24 0.15 -22.05
CA LYS A 72 15.05 0.46 -20.87
C LYS A 72 14.53 -0.18 -19.59
N PHE A 73 13.23 -0.47 -19.53
CA PHE A 73 12.60 -1.18 -18.41
C PHE A 73 12.97 -2.67 -18.34
N THR A 74 13.84 -3.18 -19.23
CA THR A 74 14.50 -4.48 -19.00
C THR A 74 15.48 -4.44 -17.83
N ASP A 75 16.03 -3.25 -17.52
CA ASP A 75 16.75 -3.02 -16.28
C ASP A 75 15.72 -2.75 -15.15
N PRO A 76 15.67 -3.60 -14.10
CA PRO A 76 14.69 -3.43 -13.02
C PRO A 76 14.87 -2.13 -12.23
N GLU A 77 16.05 -1.50 -12.25
CA GLU A 77 16.29 -0.25 -11.52
C GLU A 77 16.03 1.00 -12.39
N TYR A 78 15.91 0.88 -13.73
CA TYR A 78 15.69 2.02 -14.61
C TYR A 78 14.45 2.84 -14.22
N GLY A 79 13.39 2.15 -13.82
CA GLY A 79 12.15 2.76 -13.39
C GLY A 79 12.20 3.42 -12.01
N ASN A 80 13.26 3.22 -11.23
CA ASN A 80 13.34 3.75 -9.87
C ASN A 80 13.49 5.28 -9.88
N ILE A 81 12.57 5.97 -9.18
CA ILE A 81 12.61 7.42 -9.02
C ILE A 81 13.36 7.79 -7.76
N ILE A 82 12.99 7.16 -6.64
CA ILE A 82 13.58 7.43 -5.33
C ILE A 82 13.31 6.28 -4.37
N ARG A 83 14.30 5.96 -3.53
CA ARG A 83 14.15 5.07 -2.38
C ARG A 83 14.60 5.77 -1.09
N ARG A 84 13.78 5.77 -0.05
CA ARG A 84 14.06 6.44 1.24
C ARG A 84 13.66 5.56 2.42
N TRP A 85 14.33 5.78 3.55
CA TRP A 85 14.11 5.04 4.78
C TRP A 85 13.87 6.01 5.93
N TRP A 86 12.99 5.65 6.85
CA TRP A 86 12.79 6.36 8.11
C TRP A 86 12.81 5.39 9.27
N ASP A 87 13.57 5.75 10.31
CA ASP A 87 13.51 5.07 11.60
C ASP A 87 12.26 5.55 12.33
N ILE A 88 11.31 4.65 12.56
CA ILE A 88 10.07 4.97 13.24
C ILE A 88 10.31 4.89 14.74
N LYS A 89 10.08 6.01 15.42
CA LYS A 89 10.32 6.15 16.86
C LYS A 89 9.02 6.52 17.57
N LYS A 90 8.84 5.99 18.79
CA LYS A 90 7.73 6.42 19.64
C LYS A 90 7.76 7.95 19.84
N PRO A 91 6.61 8.61 20.04
CA PRO A 91 6.59 10.02 20.41
C PRO A 91 7.40 10.30 21.68
N GLY A 92 8.09 11.45 21.73
CA GLY A 92 8.90 11.91 22.86
C GLY A 92 10.40 12.02 22.57
N PHE A 93 11.11 12.82 23.37
CA PHE A 93 12.52 13.18 23.15
C PHE A 93 13.49 11.99 23.17
N PHE A 94 13.11 10.90 23.85
CA PHE A 94 13.86 9.63 23.92
C PHE A 94 13.03 8.47 23.35
N GLY A 95 12.20 8.76 22.34
CA GLY A 95 11.38 7.77 21.67
C GLY A 95 12.19 6.55 21.25
N LYS A 96 11.84 5.37 21.81
CA LYS A 96 12.43 4.10 21.40
C LYS A 96 12.12 3.89 19.92
N GLU A 97 13.11 3.46 19.15
CA GLU A 97 12.92 2.99 17.79
C GLU A 97 12.14 1.66 17.78
N ILE A 98 11.06 1.65 17.02
CA ILE A 98 10.09 0.55 16.96
C ILE A 98 10.07 -0.16 15.61
N GLY A 99 10.85 0.33 14.64
CA GLY A 99 11.10 -0.33 13.36
C GLY A 99 11.46 0.68 12.27
N THR A 100 11.42 0.23 11.03
CA THR A 100 11.81 1.04 9.86
C THR A 100 10.73 0.97 8.80
N VAL A 101 10.51 2.10 8.11
CA VAL A 101 9.73 2.15 6.87
C VAL A 101 10.67 2.48 5.72
N MET A 102 10.61 1.68 4.66
CA MET A 102 11.23 2.00 3.38
C MET A 102 10.14 2.44 2.40
N MET A 103 10.33 3.57 1.75
CA MET A 103 9.54 4.01 0.59
C MET A 103 10.34 3.76 -0.68
N ASP A 104 9.67 3.25 -1.70
CA ASP A 104 10.16 3.17 -3.07
C ASP A 104 9.11 3.78 -4.00
N ILE A 105 9.50 4.77 -4.81
CA ILE A 105 8.69 5.29 -5.91
C ILE A 105 9.36 4.86 -7.20
N SER A 106 8.59 4.24 -8.09
CA SER A 106 9.08 3.81 -9.39
C SER A 106 8.00 3.87 -10.46
N VAL A 107 8.42 4.02 -11.71
CA VAL A 107 7.60 3.69 -12.87
C VAL A 107 7.86 2.25 -13.24
N GLN A 108 6.81 1.52 -13.54
CA GLN A 108 6.85 0.12 -13.94
C GLN A 108 6.22 -0.02 -15.32
N ARG A 109 6.83 -0.85 -16.17
CA ARG A 109 6.22 -1.27 -17.42
C ARG A 109 5.09 -2.27 -17.12
N ALA A 110 3.98 -2.16 -17.82
CA ALA A 110 2.90 -3.14 -17.75
C ALA A 110 3.48 -4.54 -18.09
N PRO A 111 3.32 -5.54 -17.21
CA PRO A 111 3.82 -6.87 -17.48
C PRO A 111 3.05 -7.53 -18.62
N ASP A 112 3.65 -8.55 -19.22
CA ASP A 112 2.91 -9.45 -20.10
C ASP A 112 1.79 -10.14 -19.33
N ASN A 113 0.61 -10.26 -19.94
CA ASN A 113 -0.55 -10.95 -19.38
C ASN A 113 -0.34 -12.48 -19.43
N LYS A 114 0.43 -13.00 -18.47
CA LYS A 114 0.80 -14.41 -18.36
C LYS A 114 -0.31 -15.23 -17.72
N GLN A 115 -1.05 -14.66 -16.76
CA GLN A 115 -2.13 -15.35 -16.06
C GLN A 115 -3.39 -15.47 -16.91
N LYS A 116 -3.62 -14.56 -17.87
CA LYS A 116 -4.75 -14.59 -18.82
C LYS A 116 -6.11 -14.73 -18.13
N LEU A 117 -6.28 -14.07 -16.99
CA LEU A 117 -7.47 -14.23 -16.13
C LEU A 117 -8.78 -13.87 -16.82
N LEU A 118 -8.77 -12.81 -17.64
CA LEU A 118 -9.97 -12.30 -18.32
C LEU A 118 -9.95 -12.52 -19.83
N HIS A 119 -8.76 -12.44 -20.44
CA HIS A 119 -8.56 -12.53 -21.88
C HIS A 119 -7.08 -12.80 -22.21
N ASP A 120 -6.80 -13.13 -23.47
CA ASP A 120 -5.45 -13.38 -24.01
C ASP A 120 -4.71 -12.14 -24.52
N LYS A 121 -5.34 -10.97 -24.53
CA LYS A 121 -4.75 -9.71 -25.02
C LYS A 121 -3.82 -9.07 -23.99
N LYS A 122 -3.00 -8.11 -24.43
CA LYS A 122 -2.29 -7.18 -23.52
C LYS A 122 -3.30 -6.44 -22.64
N PHE A 123 -2.90 -6.10 -21.42
CA PHE A 123 -3.74 -5.32 -20.51
C PHE A 123 -4.03 -3.93 -21.09
N ASN A 124 -5.28 -3.50 -21.02
CA ASN A 124 -5.65 -2.11 -21.26
C ASN A 124 -5.61 -1.33 -19.94
N LEU A 125 -4.54 -0.54 -19.73
CA LEU A 125 -4.34 0.20 -18.48
C LEU A 125 -5.40 1.28 -18.21
N ALA A 126 -6.18 1.70 -19.23
CA ALA A 126 -7.32 2.59 -19.03
C ALA A 126 -8.57 1.86 -18.53
N ASP A 127 -8.68 0.55 -18.80
CA ASP A 127 -9.73 -0.28 -18.23
C ASP A 127 -9.35 -0.68 -16.81
N ARG A 128 -10.25 -0.38 -15.88
CA ARG A 128 -9.97 -0.57 -14.46
C ARG A 128 -9.86 -2.03 -14.06
N MET A 129 -10.67 -2.90 -14.67
CA MET A 129 -10.66 -4.32 -14.36
C MET A 129 -9.38 -4.98 -14.89
N ASP A 130 -8.98 -4.63 -16.12
CA ASP A 130 -7.70 -5.03 -16.68
C ASP A 130 -6.54 -4.54 -15.79
N PHE A 131 -6.56 -3.28 -15.34
CA PHE A 131 -5.52 -2.75 -14.46
C PHE A 131 -5.45 -3.49 -13.12
N ILE A 132 -6.60 -3.79 -12.49
CA ILE A 132 -6.65 -4.59 -11.25
C ILE A 132 -6.06 -6.00 -11.47
N THR A 133 -6.43 -6.68 -12.56
CA THR A 133 -5.85 -8.01 -12.86
C THR A 133 -4.39 -7.96 -13.26
N MET A 134 -3.94 -6.88 -13.89
CA MET A 134 -2.53 -6.63 -14.20
C MET A 134 -1.71 -6.56 -12.91
N ILE A 135 -2.18 -5.85 -11.88
CA ILE A 135 -1.49 -5.80 -10.57
C ILE A 135 -1.37 -7.21 -9.99
N TYR A 136 -2.44 -8.00 -10.04
CA TYR A 136 -2.40 -9.38 -9.53
C TYR A 136 -1.40 -10.27 -10.28
N ASP A 137 -1.36 -10.18 -11.61
CA ASP A 137 -0.37 -10.90 -12.43
C ASP A 137 1.05 -10.42 -12.13
N HIS A 138 1.27 -9.11 -12.04
CA HIS A 138 2.54 -8.51 -11.64
C HIS A 138 3.07 -9.07 -10.31
N LEU A 139 2.22 -9.11 -9.27
CA LEU A 139 2.59 -9.64 -7.96
C LEU A 139 2.94 -11.12 -8.04
N HIS A 140 2.23 -11.93 -8.85
CA HIS A 140 2.61 -13.32 -9.10
C HIS A 140 3.96 -13.45 -9.81
N GLN A 141 4.21 -12.64 -10.84
CA GLN A 141 5.48 -12.67 -11.56
C GLN A 141 6.65 -12.25 -10.65
N ARG A 142 6.44 -11.28 -9.76
CA ARG A 142 7.44 -10.79 -8.81
C ARG A 142 7.70 -11.78 -7.66
N TYR A 143 6.64 -12.31 -7.03
CA TYR A 143 6.78 -13.04 -5.76
C TYR A 143 6.68 -14.55 -5.86
N ASN A 144 6.09 -15.15 -6.91
CA ASN A 144 6.05 -16.61 -7.01
C ASN A 144 7.45 -17.25 -7.05
N PRO A 145 8.45 -16.72 -7.79
CA PRO A 145 9.81 -17.25 -7.74
C PRO A 145 10.42 -17.21 -6.34
N LEU A 146 10.21 -16.10 -5.62
CA LEU A 146 10.68 -15.92 -4.24
C LEU A 146 9.97 -16.87 -3.27
N ASN A 147 8.68 -17.13 -3.49
CA ASN A 147 7.90 -18.07 -2.70
C ASN A 147 8.37 -19.51 -2.85
N ILE A 148 8.88 -19.92 -4.02
CA ILE A 148 9.44 -21.27 -4.19
C ILE A 148 10.64 -21.46 -3.26
N GLU A 149 11.51 -20.45 -3.18
CA GLU A 149 12.68 -20.48 -2.30
C GLU A 149 12.29 -20.37 -0.82
N ALA A 150 11.41 -19.41 -0.48
CA ALA A 150 10.99 -19.18 0.89
C ALA A 150 10.30 -20.42 1.49
N LYS A 151 9.40 -21.07 0.74
CA LYS A 151 8.72 -22.29 1.17
C LYS A 151 9.69 -23.43 1.42
N LYS A 152 10.72 -23.57 0.57
CA LYS A 152 11.73 -24.62 0.69
C LYS A 152 12.62 -24.43 1.92
N ASN A 153 12.99 -23.19 2.24
CA ASN A 153 13.99 -22.90 3.26
C ASN A 153 13.39 -22.56 4.63
N TYR A 154 12.17 -22.00 4.67
CA TYR A 154 11.59 -21.40 5.87
C TYR A 154 10.13 -21.79 6.14
N GLY A 155 9.49 -22.59 5.29
CA GLY A 155 8.07 -22.96 5.44
C GLY A 155 7.10 -22.00 4.74
N GLU A 156 5.84 -22.42 4.65
CA GLU A 156 4.80 -21.70 3.91
C GLU A 156 4.32 -20.42 4.61
N GLU A 157 4.42 -20.40 5.94
CA GLU A 157 4.16 -19.24 6.79
C GLU A 157 5.12 -18.07 6.51
N ASN A 158 6.28 -18.33 5.90
CA ASN A 158 7.28 -17.34 5.54
C ASN A 158 7.25 -16.99 4.04
N ALA A 159 6.17 -17.30 3.32
CA ALA A 159 5.97 -16.87 1.94
C ALA A 159 5.35 -15.47 1.85
N TYR A 160 5.46 -14.85 0.70
CA TYR A 160 4.71 -13.66 0.31
C TYR A 160 3.26 -14.04 -0.01
N HIS A 161 2.30 -13.35 0.62
CA HIS A 161 0.86 -13.59 0.45
C HIS A 161 0.15 -12.33 -0.03
N PHE A 162 -0.66 -12.47 -1.08
CA PHE A 162 -1.45 -11.41 -1.70
C PHE A 162 -2.64 -12.04 -2.44
N GLY A 163 -3.65 -11.23 -2.75
CA GLY A 163 -4.85 -11.68 -3.43
C GLY A 163 -5.56 -10.53 -4.14
N ILE A 164 -6.36 -10.85 -5.15
CA ILE A 164 -7.26 -9.88 -5.81
C ILE A 164 -8.53 -9.63 -4.99
N GLY A 165 -8.98 -10.64 -4.25
CA GLY A 165 -10.21 -10.60 -3.48
C GLY A 165 -10.57 -11.92 -2.83
N SER A 166 -11.60 -11.91 -2.00
CA SER A 166 -12.18 -13.09 -1.35
C SER A 166 -13.68 -13.18 -1.60
N LEU A 167 -14.22 -14.39 -1.52
CA LEU A 167 -15.67 -14.60 -1.51
C LEU A 167 -16.19 -14.52 -0.08
N VAL A 168 -17.15 -13.62 0.13
CA VAL A 168 -17.93 -13.53 1.37
C VAL A 168 -19.37 -13.90 1.00
N GLY A 169 -19.74 -15.16 1.24
CA GLY A 169 -20.95 -15.73 0.67
C GLY A 169 -20.86 -15.77 -0.86
N ASP A 170 -21.82 -15.16 -1.55
CA ASP A 170 -21.80 -15.01 -3.01
C ASP A 170 -21.18 -13.69 -3.48
N GLN A 171 -20.66 -12.85 -2.59
CA GLN A 171 -20.08 -11.55 -2.94
C GLN A 171 -18.57 -11.67 -3.10
N LEU A 172 -18.05 -11.22 -4.25
CA LEU A 172 -16.61 -11.04 -4.47
C LEU A 172 -16.19 -9.69 -3.89
N ARG A 173 -15.39 -9.72 -2.82
CA ARG A 173 -14.85 -8.54 -2.14
C ARG A 173 -13.41 -8.33 -2.54
N SER A 174 -13.07 -7.14 -2.99
CA SER A 174 -11.70 -6.79 -3.37
C SER A 174 -10.79 -6.73 -2.15
N HIS A 175 -9.55 -7.21 -2.31
CA HIS A 175 -8.46 -6.93 -1.37
C HIS A 175 -7.75 -5.62 -1.70
N TYR A 176 -8.01 -5.06 -2.89
CA TYR A 176 -7.52 -3.75 -3.28
C TYR A 176 -8.34 -2.64 -2.65
N ARG A 177 -7.66 -1.60 -2.16
CA ARG A 177 -8.27 -0.43 -1.56
C ARG A 177 -8.41 0.69 -2.58
N ASP A 178 -9.48 1.45 -2.43
CA ASP A 178 -9.76 2.65 -3.21
C ASP A 178 -9.18 3.87 -2.50
N TYR A 179 -8.30 4.61 -3.17
CA TYR A 179 -7.79 5.89 -2.68
C TYR A 179 -8.07 6.99 -3.70
N THR A 180 -8.34 8.19 -3.21
CA THR A 180 -8.49 9.39 -4.04
C THR A 180 -7.60 10.46 -3.46
N TYR A 181 -6.50 10.76 -4.16
CA TYR A 181 -5.54 11.79 -3.78
C TYR A 181 -5.51 12.84 -4.90
N ASN A 182 -5.71 14.12 -4.53
CA ASN A 182 -5.74 15.25 -5.46
C ASN A 182 -6.64 15.03 -6.69
N ASP A 183 -7.87 14.57 -6.45
CA ASP A 183 -8.88 14.25 -7.49
C ASP A 183 -8.46 13.15 -8.48
N GLN A 184 -7.53 12.29 -8.08
CA GLN A 184 -7.06 11.17 -8.92
C GLN A 184 -7.22 9.85 -8.20
N LYS A 185 -7.69 8.85 -8.92
CA LYS A 185 -7.89 7.50 -8.38
C LYS A 185 -6.57 6.74 -8.27
N TRP A 186 -6.29 6.21 -7.09
CA TRP A 186 -5.19 5.29 -6.81
C TRP A 186 -5.74 3.94 -6.35
N ILE A 187 -5.10 2.86 -6.78
CA ILE A 187 -5.41 1.51 -6.32
C ILE A 187 -4.35 1.10 -5.31
N GLY A 188 -4.79 0.83 -4.08
CA GLY A 188 -3.92 0.32 -3.03
C GLY A 188 -3.93 -1.21 -2.99
N TYR A 189 -2.76 -1.82 -2.82
CA TYR A 189 -2.61 -3.26 -2.57
C TYR A 189 -1.79 -3.51 -1.32
N SER A 190 -1.86 -4.73 -0.79
CA SER A 190 -1.02 -5.15 0.33
C SER A 190 -0.46 -6.54 0.10
N VAL A 191 0.80 -6.73 0.49
CA VAL A 191 1.49 -8.02 0.48
C VAL A 191 1.98 -8.29 1.89
N SER A 192 1.57 -9.41 2.46
CA SER A 192 2.22 -9.94 3.67
C SER A 192 3.52 -10.57 3.23
N ALA A 193 4.64 -10.06 3.72
CA ALA A 193 5.98 -10.52 3.38
C ALA A 193 6.59 -11.33 4.55
N PRO A 194 7.70 -12.05 4.31
CA PRO A 194 8.38 -12.82 5.35
C PRO A 194 8.80 -11.93 6.54
N LEU A 195 9.05 -12.54 7.70
CA LEU A 195 9.56 -11.85 8.90
C LEU A 195 8.64 -10.72 9.42
N ASN A 196 7.33 -10.90 9.33
CA ASN A 196 6.30 -9.93 9.75
C ASN A 196 6.36 -8.59 9.02
N GLN A 197 6.95 -8.56 7.83
CA GLN A 197 6.95 -7.37 6.99
C GLN A 197 5.60 -7.23 6.27
N ILE A 198 5.17 -5.99 6.07
CA ILE A 198 4.01 -5.68 5.22
C ILE A 198 4.47 -4.70 4.16
N ILE A 199 4.12 -4.99 2.91
CA ILE A 199 4.33 -4.07 1.80
C ILE A 199 2.96 -3.51 1.42
N ILE A 200 2.81 -2.20 1.46
CA ILE A 200 1.61 -1.50 0.96
C ILE A 200 2.03 -0.76 -0.30
N GLY A 201 1.34 -1.03 -1.41
CA GLY A 201 1.58 -0.37 -2.68
C GLY A 201 0.41 0.49 -3.11
N PHE A 202 0.69 1.61 -3.76
CA PHE A 202 -0.25 2.52 -4.40
C PHE A 202 0.12 2.63 -5.86
N VAL A 203 -0.82 2.33 -6.74
CA VAL A 203 -0.56 2.32 -8.18
C VAL A 203 -1.57 3.15 -8.97
N MET A 204 -1.08 3.75 -10.05
CA MET A 204 -1.86 4.53 -11.01
C MET A 204 -1.27 4.36 -12.40
N PRO A 205 -2.06 4.13 -13.46
CA PRO A 205 -1.54 4.11 -14.83
C PRO A 205 -1.03 5.51 -15.24
N LEU A 206 0.10 5.53 -15.97
CA LEU A 206 0.69 6.77 -16.51
C LEU A 206 0.51 6.87 -18.02
N THR A 207 0.64 5.74 -18.72
CA THR A 207 0.45 5.59 -20.16
C THR A 207 -0.29 4.27 -20.42
N SER A 208 -0.52 3.93 -21.69
CA SER A 208 -1.09 2.63 -22.06
C SER A 208 -0.17 1.44 -21.72
N ASP A 209 1.12 1.67 -21.47
CA ASP A 209 2.12 0.61 -21.28
C ASP A 209 2.93 0.76 -19.98
N ALA A 210 2.69 1.79 -19.17
CA ALA A 210 3.43 2.04 -17.94
C ALA A 210 2.53 2.61 -16.84
N TYR A 211 2.88 2.31 -15.59
CA TYR A 211 2.18 2.78 -14.39
C TYR A 211 3.17 3.23 -13.32
N LEU A 212 2.72 4.16 -12.47
CA LEU A 212 3.44 4.61 -11.29
C LEU A 212 3.14 3.68 -10.12
N GLU A 213 4.16 3.32 -9.36
CA GLU A 213 4.09 2.49 -8.17
C GLU A 213 4.84 3.18 -7.02
N LEU A 214 4.10 3.51 -5.96
CA LEU A 214 4.65 3.91 -4.66
C LEU A 214 4.48 2.71 -3.72
N THR A 215 5.55 2.22 -3.12
CA THR A 215 5.47 1.17 -2.09
C THR A 215 6.07 1.63 -0.78
N PHE A 216 5.42 1.24 0.31
CA PHE A 216 5.97 1.31 1.66
C PHE A 216 6.18 -0.10 2.19
N THR A 217 7.42 -0.44 2.51
CA THR A 217 7.78 -1.67 3.21
C THR A 217 7.94 -1.38 4.70
N TYR A 218 7.02 -1.91 5.49
CA TYR A 218 6.92 -1.76 6.93
C TYR A 218 7.64 -2.91 7.63
N SER A 219 8.69 -2.60 8.39
CA SER A 219 9.52 -3.57 9.11
C SER A 219 9.54 -3.25 10.62
N PRO A 220 8.58 -3.77 11.41
CA PRO A 220 8.60 -3.57 12.87
C PRO A 220 9.76 -4.32 13.53
N ASN A 221 10.32 -3.76 14.60
CA ASN A 221 11.32 -4.43 15.42
C ASN A 221 10.76 -5.67 16.11
N GLN A 222 11.62 -6.64 16.41
CA GLN A 222 11.23 -7.82 17.19
C GLN A 222 10.63 -7.38 18.55
N ASN A 223 9.48 -7.94 18.91
CA ASN A 223 8.67 -7.62 20.11
C ASN A 223 7.85 -6.33 20.07
N ILE A 224 7.74 -5.66 18.92
CA ILE A 224 6.77 -4.59 18.71
C ILE A 224 5.53 -5.18 18.04
N SER A 225 4.34 -4.86 18.55
CA SER A 225 3.10 -5.28 17.89
C SER A 225 2.93 -4.51 16.58
N SER A 226 2.46 -5.18 15.53
CA SER A 226 2.28 -4.53 14.24
C SER A 226 1.34 -3.32 14.33
N HIS A 227 0.28 -3.41 15.12
CA HIS A 227 -0.67 -2.32 15.33
C HIS A 227 0.01 -1.06 15.90
N GLU A 228 0.79 -1.21 16.96
CA GLU A 228 1.55 -0.10 17.57
C GLU A 228 2.54 0.53 16.58
N PHE A 229 3.22 -0.29 15.78
CA PHE A 229 4.12 0.20 14.75
C PHE A 229 3.38 1.01 13.68
N PHE A 230 2.28 0.47 13.15
CA PHE A 230 1.50 1.11 12.09
C PHE A 230 0.93 2.46 12.53
N GLU A 231 0.40 2.58 13.75
CA GLU A 231 -0.14 3.87 14.25
C GLU A 231 0.89 5.02 14.26
N VAL A 232 2.18 4.68 14.41
CA VAL A 232 3.26 5.67 14.40
C VAL A 232 3.82 5.87 12.99
N ALA A 233 3.99 4.77 12.25
CA ALA A 233 4.48 4.80 10.87
C ALA A 233 3.54 5.60 9.95
N ASP A 234 2.23 5.44 10.13
CA ASP A 234 1.19 6.12 9.35
C ASP A 234 1.30 7.65 9.43
N LYS A 235 1.72 8.18 10.59
CA LYS A 235 1.96 9.63 10.77
C LYS A 235 3.11 10.17 9.91
N THR A 236 3.98 9.29 9.42
CA THR A 236 5.09 9.62 8.50
C THR A 236 4.67 9.41 7.05
N THR A 237 3.92 8.34 6.76
CA THR A 237 3.58 7.93 5.38
C THR A 237 2.34 8.60 4.84
N GLN A 238 1.27 8.77 5.64
CA GLN A 238 0.00 9.36 5.18
C GLN A 238 0.18 10.76 4.56
N PRO A 239 0.99 11.69 5.12
CA PRO A 239 1.22 12.98 4.48
C PRO A 239 1.91 12.89 3.11
N ILE A 240 2.70 11.84 2.86
CA ILE A 240 3.30 11.55 1.56
C ILE A 240 2.20 11.13 0.59
N GLU A 241 1.35 10.20 1.00
CA GLU A 241 0.23 9.70 0.19
C GLU A 241 -0.75 10.82 -0.19
N ASP A 242 -1.12 11.68 0.76
CA ASP A 242 -2.03 12.80 0.53
C ASP A 242 -1.48 13.83 -0.47
N SER A 243 -0.15 13.87 -0.65
CA SER A 243 0.52 14.81 -1.55
C SER A 243 0.64 14.33 -3.00
N LEU A 244 0.29 13.07 -3.28
CA LEU A 244 0.48 12.45 -4.58
C LEU A 244 -0.42 13.09 -5.64
N ARG A 245 0.19 13.52 -6.75
CA ARG A 245 -0.53 14.07 -7.89
C ARG A 245 0.27 13.91 -9.18
N VAL A 246 -0.39 13.57 -10.28
CA VAL A 246 0.20 13.58 -11.62
C VAL A 246 -0.47 14.65 -12.47
N ASN A 247 0.28 15.64 -12.94
CA ASN A 247 -0.19 16.54 -13.98
C ASN A 247 0.06 15.90 -15.34
N PHE A 248 -0.97 15.22 -15.88
CA PHE A 248 -0.91 14.58 -17.19
C PHE A 248 -0.75 15.60 -18.32
N ILE A 249 0.06 15.26 -19.32
CA ILE A 249 0.13 16.01 -20.58
C ILE A 249 -1.24 16.01 -21.28
N SER A 250 -1.57 17.09 -22.00
CA SER A 250 -2.93 17.36 -22.51
C SER A 250 -3.57 16.23 -23.31
N ASN A 251 -2.77 15.44 -24.05
CA ASN A 251 -3.26 14.37 -24.93
C ASN A 251 -3.02 12.96 -24.34
N ASN A 252 -2.78 12.83 -23.04
CA ASN A 252 -2.55 11.52 -22.44
C ASN A 252 -3.85 10.70 -22.45
N PRO A 253 -3.85 9.48 -23.03
CA PRO A 253 -5.06 8.64 -23.14
C PRO A 253 -5.58 8.14 -21.79
N ILE A 254 -4.73 8.10 -20.75
CA ILE A 254 -5.08 7.60 -19.41
C ILE A 254 -5.76 8.68 -18.56
N LYS A 255 -5.55 9.96 -18.88
CA LYS A 255 -5.98 11.09 -18.05
C LYS A 255 -7.45 11.01 -17.65
N ASN A 256 -8.35 10.82 -18.63
CA ASN A 256 -9.79 10.75 -18.35
C ASN A 256 -10.16 9.52 -17.50
N ALA A 257 -9.47 8.40 -17.67
CA ALA A 257 -9.74 7.19 -16.89
C ALA A 257 -9.52 7.47 -15.39
N VAL A 258 -8.36 8.03 -15.02
CA VAL A 258 -7.98 8.22 -13.61
C VAL A 258 -8.57 9.48 -12.95
N GLU A 259 -8.81 10.55 -13.71
CA GLU A 259 -9.36 11.82 -13.20
C GLU A 259 -10.89 11.90 -13.27
N LYS A 260 -11.57 10.95 -13.94
CA LYS A 260 -13.04 10.97 -14.10
C LYS A 260 -13.67 9.60 -13.98
N ASP A 261 -13.35 8.68 -14.89
CA ASP A 261 -14.14 7.44 -15.04
C ASP A 261 -14.01 6.55 -13.79
N TRP A 262 -12.80 6.40 -13.27
CA TRP A 262 -12.52 5.56 -12.11
C TRP A 262 -12.97 6.18 -10.79
N LEU A 263 -13.18 7.49 -10.72
CA LEU A 263 -13.69 8.14 -9.51
C LEU A 263 -15.14 7.72 -9.20
N ASN A 264 -15.90 7.34 -10.24
CA ASN A 264 -17.32 7.02 -10.12
C ASN A 264 -17.60 5.55 -9.75
N THR A 265 -16.57 4.74 -9.57
CA THR A 265 -16.69 3.31 -9.22
C THR A 265 -15.76 2.95 -8.07
N THR A 266 -16.08 1.89 -7.36
CA THR A 266 -15.21 1.24 -6.38
C THR A 266 -14.56 -0.02 -6.96
N ASN A 267 -13.48 -0.50 -6.34
CA ASN A 267 -12.88 -1.78 -6.70
C ASN A 267 -13.89 -2.94 -6.52
N ASN A 268 -14.72 -2.88 -5.47
CA ASN A 268 -15.77 -3.88 -5.23
C ASN A 268 -16.83 -3.90 -6.34
N GLU A 269 -17.31 -2.74 -6.80
CA GLU A 269 -18.26 -2.65 -7.91
C GLU A 269 -17.63 -3.15 -9.22
N THR A 270 -16.37 -2.79 -9.46
CA THR A 270 -15.62 -3.24 -10.65
C THR A 270 -15.50 -4.75 -10.70
N LEU A 271 -15.13 -5.39 -9.57
CA LEU A 271 -15.07 -6.85 -9.45
C LEU A 271 -16.47 -7.49 -9.57
N ALA A 272 -17.50 -6.88 -8.98
CA ALA A 272 -18.86 -7.40 -9.02
C ALA A 272 -19.41 -7.48 -10.45
N LEU A 273 -19.15 -6.47 -11.29
CA LEU A 273 -19.53 -6.45 -12.71
C LEU A 273 -18.89 -7.59 -13.52
N HIS A 274 -17.76 -8.12 -13.06
CA HIS A 274 -16.98 -9.16 -13.74
C HIS A 274 -16.95 -10.49 -12.99
N LYS A 275 -17.74 -10.64 -11.93
CA LYS A 275 -17.71 -11.77 -11.00
C LYS A 275 -17.73 -13.11 -11.73
N ASP A 276 -18.66 -13.33 -12.66
CA ASP A 276 -18.82 -14.63 -13.32
C ASP A 276 -17.61 -15.04 -14.15
N LYS A 277 -16.89 -14.05 -14.71
CA LYS A 277 -15.63 -14.28 -15.44
C LYS A 277 -14.47 -14.58 -14.51
N LEU A 278 -14.51 -14.09 -13.27
CA LEU A 278 -13.43 -14.22 -12.28
C LEU A 278 -13.59 -15.45 -11.38
N LEU A 279 -14.80 -15.97 -11.20
CA LEU A 279 -15.06 -17.05 -10.24
C LEU A 279 -14.23 -18.31 -10.52
N ILE A 280 -14.26 -18.82 -11.75
CA ILE A 280 -13.51 -20.04 -12.10
C ILE A 280 -12.00 -19.80 -12.08
N PRO A 281 -11.44 -18.74 -12.70
CA PRO A 281 -10.00 -18.48 -12.65
C PRO A 281 -9.45 -18.32 -11.23
N LEU A 282 -10.19 -17.66 -10.33
CA LEU A 282 -9.69 -17.36 -8.98
C LEU A 282 -9.92 -18.49 -7.98
N PHE A 283 -11.05 -19.19 -8.08
CA PHE A 283 -11.44 -20.17 -7.06
C PHE A 283 -11.47 -21.61 -7.58
N GLY A 284 -11.37 -21.83 -8.89
CA GLY A 284 -11.37 -23.15 -9.52
C GLY A 284 -12.74 -23.59 -10.04
N PRO A 285 -12.78 -24.69 -10.83
CA PRO A 285 -13.95 -25.07 -11.63
C PRO A 285 -15.21 -25.40 -10.81
N ASN A 286 -15.04 -25.91 -9.59
CA ASN A 286 -16.15 -26.34 -8.72
C ASN A 286 -16.72 -25.20 -7.86
N ILE A 287 -16.41 -23.94 -8.16
CA ILE A 287 -16.82 -22.82 -7.31
C ILE A 287 -18.34 -22.64 -7.25
N TYR A 288 -19.05 -22.76 -8.38
CA TYR A 288 -20.50 -22.61 -8.40
C TYR A 288 -21.20 -23.68 -7.54
N GLN A 289 -20.72 -24.93 -7.59
CA GLN A 289 -21.23 -25.99 -6.73
C GLN A 289 -20.99 -25.66 -5.24
N ARG A 290 -19.78 -25.23 -4.88
CA ARG A 290 -19.45 -24.84 -3.49
C ARG A 290 -20.31 -23.68 -2.99
N LEU A 291 -20.62 -22.71 -3.84
CA LEU A 291 -21.51 -21.59 -3.50
C LEU A 291 -22.93 -22.08 -3.22
N GLU A 292 -23.48 -22.97 -4.03
CA GLU A 292 -24.82 -23.54 -3.82
C GLU A 292 -24.88 -24.41 -2.55
N GLU A 293 -23.87 -25.24 -2.31
CA GLU A 293 -23.76 -26.01 -1.07
C GLU A 293 -23.67 -25.10 0.17
N SER A 294 -22.91 -24.01 0.09
CA SER A 294 -22.80 -23.02 1.16
C SER A 294 -24.13 -22.31 1.44
N LYS A 295 -24.88 -21.94 0.40
CA LYS A 295 -26.21 -21.33 0.55
C LYS A 295 -27.20 -22.30 1.21
N LYS A 296 -27.18 -23.58 0.81
CA LYS A 296 -28.02 -24.61 1.41
C LYS A 296 -27.73 -24.79 2.90
N LYS A 297 -26.45 -24.91 3.28
CA LYS A 297 -26.03 -25.01 4.68
C LYS A 297 -26.42 -23.78 5.51
N ALA A 298 -26.26 -22.58 4.95
CA ALA A 298 -26.65 -21.34 5.63
C ALA A 298 -28.17 -21.28 5.86
N LEU A 299 -28.99 -21.75 4.90
CA LEU A 299 -30.43 -21.82 5.04
C LEU A 299 -30.85 -22.86 6.09
N GLU A 300 -30.18 -24.01 6.15
CA GLU A 300 -30.40 -25.03 7.18
C GLU A 300 -30.07 -24.50 8.58
N LEU A 301 -28.89 -23.88 8.74
CA LEU A 301 -28.49 -23.25 10.00
C LEU A 301 -29.48 -22.15 10.44
N LYS A 302 -29.93 -21.31 9.50
CA LYS A 302 -30.94 -20.29 9.82
C LYS A 302 -32.23 -20.93 10.33
N LYS A 303 -32.72 -22.01 9.71
CA LYS A 303 -33.91 -22.73 10.19
C LYS A 303 -33.71 -23.30 11.60
N GLU A 304 -32.50 -23.77 11.93
CA GLU A 304 -32.18 -24.26 13.27
C GLU A 304 -32.14 -23.14 14.30
N LEU A 305 -31.53 -22.00 13.96
CA LEU A 305 -31.47 -20.82 14.85
C LEU A 305 -32.83 -20.16 15.05
N ASP A 306 -33.71 -20.22 14.04
CA ASP A 306 -35.07 -19.70 14.12
C ASP A 306 -36.04 -20.68 14.79
N ARG A 307 -35.59 -21.87 15.24
CA ARG A 307 -36.44 -22.76 16.04
C ARG A 307 -36.73 -22.09 17.40
N PRO A 308 -37.99 -22.13 17.87
CA PRO A 308 -38.31 -21.71 19.23
C PRO A 308 -37.42 -22.48 20.21
N LEU A 309 -36.84 -21.79 21.18
CA LEU A 309 -36.20 -22.45 22.32
C LEU A 309 -37.29 -23.26 23.03
N GLU A 310 -37.13 -24.58 23.06
CA GLU A 310 -37.99 -25.44 23.89
C GLU A 310 -37.75 -25.04 25.37
N GLU A 311 -38.83 -24.67 26.07
CA GLU A 311 -38.84 -24.38 27.51
C GLU A 311 -38.57 -25.63 28.37
#